data_AF-A0A6G9CWF9-F1
#
_entry.id   AF-A0A6G9CWF9-F1
#
_cell.length_a   1.000
_cell.length_b   1.000
_cell.length_c   1.000
_cell.angle_alpha   90.00
_cell.angle_beta   90.00
_cell.angle_gamma   90.00
#
_symmetry.space_group_name_H-M   'P 1'
#
loop_
_entity.id
_entity.type
_entity.pdbx_description
1 polymer ?
#
loop_
_entity_poly.entity_id
_entity_poly.type
_entity_poly.pdbx_seq_one_letter_code
_entity_poly.pdbx_strand_id
1 'polypeptide(L)'
;MERNELLQDESYRRAFRKDYDNKFSPRIWHRNFYDAVIVGCPDETLIGKNFGQVGDIRGVHPVDAYLDLVVKYGRDLRWRTTIANHRPKFAKKLAASSGVQMGFGDAGAHLRNMAFYNYPVRLLKRVKDAQSDRKPFLTIERAIHRLTGELADWYGIDAGHLRQGDRADFVVIDPAGLDGSVDGLFEAKVPEYGGISRMVNRSDDAAVATVINGRLVYRDGEFAPGFGIEKTGQFLRAGEKAPVTRAAKTSVAL
;
A
#
# COMPACT_ATOMS: atom_id res chain seq x y z
N MET A 1 15.17 -1.75 -29.19
CA MET A 1 16.58 -1.72 -29.62
C MET A 1 17.25 -0.50 -29.01
N GLU A 2 16.81 0.72 -29.35
CA GLU A 2 17.36 2.00 -28.85
C GLU A 2 17.51 2.12 -27.32
N ARG A 3 16.54 1.62 -26.53
CA ARG A 3 16.67 1.65 -25.05
C ARG A 3 17.88 0.85 -24.56
N ASN A 4 18.06 -0.38 -25.03
CA ASN A 4 19.12 -1.23 -24.51
C ASN A 4 20.50 -0.72 -24.96
N GLU A 5 20.60 -0.21 -26.18
CA GLU A 5 21.80 0.44 -26.70
C GLU A 5 22.20 1.64 -25.82
N LEU A 6 21.26 2.52 -25.46
CA LEU A 6 21.52 3.64 -24.55
C LEU A 6 21.98 3.16 -23.16
N LEU A 7 21.33 2.14 -22.60
CA LEU A 7 21.70 1.61 -21.27
C LEU A 7 23.02 0.84 -21.28
N GLN A 8 23.53 0.45 -22.46
CA GLN A 8 24.85 -0.16 -22.64
C GLN A 8 25.93 0.88 -22.95
N ASP A 9 25.57 2.07 -23.42
CA ASP A 9 26.51 3.13 -23.74
C ASP A 9 27.30 3.62 -22.51
N GLU A 10 28.63 3.65 -22.64
CA GLU A 10 29.51 3.97 -21.53
C GLU A 10 29.40 5.44 -21.10
N SER A 11 29.20 6.35 -22.06
CA SER A 11 29.09 7.79 -21.79
C SER A 11 27.82 8.07 -20.98
N TYR A 12 26.71 7.44 -21.34
CA TYR A 12 25.45 7.48 -20.61
C TYR A 12 25.62 6.92 -19.20
N ARG A 13 26.25 5.75 -19.05
CA ARG A 13 26.49 5.14 -17.73
C ARG A 13 27.30 6.05 -16.82
N ARG A 14 28.38 6.64 -17.33
CA ARG A 14 29.21 7.60 -16.56
C ARG A 14 28.40 8.83 -16.14
N ALA A 15 27.57 9.38 -17.02
CA ALA A 15 26.68 10.49 -16.70
C ALA A 15 25.64 10.10 -15.62
N PHE A 16 25.05 8.91 -15.73
CA PHE A 16 24.10 8.39 -14.75
C PHE A 16 24.75 8.18 -13.38
N ARG A 17 25.99 7.65 -13.32
CA ARG A 17 26.76 7.53 -12.06
C ARG A 17 26.97 8.89 -11.40
N LYS A 18 27.44 9.88 -12.18
CA LYS A 18 27.63 11.24 -11.68
C LYS A 18 26.34 11.83 -11.10
N ASP A 19 25.21 11.59 -11.76
CA ASP A 19 23.91 12.02 -11.25
C ASP A 19 23.49 11.22 -10.00
N TYR A 20 23.71 9.91 -9.97
CA TYR A 20 23.47 9.06 -8.82
C TYR A 20 24.24 9.53 -7.57
N ASP A 21 25.53 9.86 -7.72
CA ASP A 21 26.42 10.29 -6.63
C ASP A 21 26.12 11.72 -6.14
N ASN A 22 25.36 12.50 -6.90
CA ASN A 22 24.97 13.84 -6.51
C ASN A 22 23.90 13.82 -5.39
N LYS A 23 24.37 13.83 -4.15
CA LYS A 23 23.55 13.83 -2.92
C LYS A 23 22.68 15.09 -2.72
N PHE A 24 22.98 16.19 -3.42
CA PHE A 24 22.31 17.48 -3.23
C PHE A 24 21.25 17.80 -4.29
N SER A 25 21.02 16.89 -5.24
CA SER A 25 19.98 17.07 -6.24
C SER A 25 18.59 17.00 -5.59
N PRO A 26 17.66 17.94 -5.89
CA PRO A 26 16.30 17.92 -5.36
C PRO A 26 15.55 16.72 -5.94
N ARG A 27 15.24 15.72 -5.09
CA ARG A 27 14.67 14.43 -5.51
C ARG A 27 13.63 13.92 -4.53
N ILE A 28 12.61 13.26 -5.06
CA ILE A 28 11.53 12.62 -4.29
C ILE A 28 12.01 11.32 -3.61
N TRP A 29 13.00 10.64 -4.21
CA TRP A 29 13.65 9.45 -3.66
C TRP A 29 15.17 9.59 -3.74
N HIS A 30 15.87 9.09 -2.71
CA HIS A 30 17.31 9.21 -2.54
C HIS A 30 18.15 8.34 -3.50
N ARG A 31 17.50 7.50 -4.34
CA ARG A 31 18.13 6.64 -5.37
C ARG A 31 19.16 5.64 -4.87
N ASN A 32 19.29 5.44 -3.56
CA ASN A 32 20.32 4.54 -3.02
C ASN A 32 20.06 3.10 -3.47
N PHE A 33 20.94 2.57 -4.32
CA PHE A 33 20.84 1.21 -4.83
C PHE A 33 21.19 0.14 -3.79
N TYR A 34 21.72 0.54 -2.63
CA TYR A 34 21.80 -0.33 -1.46
C TYR A 34 20.47 -0.54 -0.73
N ASP A 35 19.45 0.28 -1.03
CA ASP A 35 18.09 0.16 -0.48
C ASP A 35 17.08 -0.40 -1.51
N ALA A 36 17.57 -0.82 -2.69
CA ALA A 36 16.76 -1.34 -3.78
C ALA A 36 16.93 -2.87 -3.88
N VAL A 37 15.99 -3.61 -3.29
CA VAL A 37 16.03 -5.07 -3.13
C VAL A 37 15.32 -5.76 -4.29
N ILE A 38 15.97 -6.76 -4.89
CA ILE A 38 15.41 -7.60 -5.95
C ILE A 38 14.41 -8.58 -5.33
N VAL A 39 13.18 -8.60 -5.87
CA VAL A 39 12.07 -9.45 -5.42
C VAL A 39 11.60 -10.45 -6.48
N GLY A 40 12.07 -10.32 -7.71
CA GLY A 40 11.83 -11.28 -8.79
C GLY A 40 12.87 -11.10 -9.89
N CYS A 41 13.44 -12.20 -10.37
CA CYS A 41 14.44 -12.20 -11.41
C CYS A 41 14.51 -13.61 -12.01
N PRO A 42 14.73 -13.79 -13.32
CA PRO A 42 15.00 -15.11 -13.90
C PRO A 42 16.21 -15.82 -13.28
N ASP A 43 17.14 -15.06 -12.69
CA ASP A 43 18.23 -15.58 -11.87
C ASP A 43 17.85 -15.47 -10.38
N GLU A 44 17.34 -16.57 -9.84
CA GLU A 44 16.82 -16.63 -8.47
C GLU A 44 17.89 -16.36 -7.41
N THR A 45 19.17 -16.54 -7.73
CA THR A 45 20.28 -16.28 -6.79
C THR A 45 20.40 -14.80 -6.42
N LEU A 46 19.80 -13.91 -7.21
CA LEU A 46 19.78 -12.48 -6.99
C LEU A 46 18.62 -12.01 -6.10
N ILE A 47 17.58 -12.84 -5.91
CA ILE A 47 16.42 -12.50 -5.09
C ILE A 47 16.87 -12.28 -3.63
N GLY A 48 16.39 -11.18 -3.03
CA GLY A 48 16.77 -10.75 -1.68
C GLY A 48 18.04 -9.90 -1.61
N LYS A 49 18.86 -9.82 -2.67
CA LYS A 49 20.00 -8.90 -2.74
C LYS A 49 19.56 -7.52 -3.18
N ASN A 50 20.31 -6.50 -2.77
CA ASN A 50 20.20 -5.17 -3.36
C ASN A 50 21.23 -4.95 -4.48
N PHE A 51 20.99 -3.97 -5.36
CA PHE A 51 21.88 -3.70 -6.49
C PHE A 51 23.30 -3.28 -6.06
N GLY A 52 23.44 -2.66 -4.87
CA GLY A 52 24.72 -2.42 -4.22
C GLY A 52 25.52 -3.69 -3.97
N GLN A 53 24.92 -4.66 -3.27
CA GLN A 53 25.53 -5.96 -3.01
C GLN A 53 25.88 -6.72 -4.29
N VAL A 54 25.04 -6.62 -5.32
CA VAL A 54 25.35 -7.21 -6.64
C VAL A 54 26.59 -6.53 -7.26
N GLY A 55 26.70 -5.21 -7.14
CA GLY A 55 27.88 -4.45 -7.54
C GLY A 55 29.13 -4.90 -6.79
N ASP A 56 29.05 -5.01 -5.46
CA ASP A 56 30.17 -5.44 -4.60
C ASP A 56 30.69 -6.84 -4.98
N ILE A 57 29.78 -7.80 -5.18
CA ILE A 57 30.12 -9.18 -5.57
C ILE A 57 30.81 -9.21 -6.95
N ARG A 58 30.40 -8.34 -7.87
CA ARG A 58 30.92 -8.28 -9.24
C ARG A 58 32.12 -7.34 -9.40
N GLY A 59 32.48 -6.57 -8.37
CA GLY A 59 33.52 -5.55 -8.45
C GLY A 59 33.16 -4.37 -9.36
N VAL A 60 31.87 -4.03 -9.50
CA VAL A 60 31.38 -2.92 -10.36
C VAL A 60 30.54 -1.93 -9.58
N HIS A 61 30.35 -0.72 -10.13
CA HIS A 61 29.53 0.30 -9.49
C HIS A 61 28.06 -0.17 -9.40
N PRO A 62 27.31 0.14 -8.32
CA PRO A 62 25.90 -0.24 -8.17
C PRO A 62 25.00 0.14 -9.35
N VAL A 63 25.27 1.29 -9.96
CA VAL A 63 24.57 1.74 -11.18
C VAL A 63 24.79 0.79 -12.34
N ASP A 64 26.02 0.30 -12.55
CA ASP A 64 26.29 -0.62 -13.65
C ASP A 64 25.65 -1.97 -13.37
N ALA A 65 25.76 -2.46 -12.14
CA ALA A 65 25.08 -3.69 -11.72
C ALA A 65 23.57 -3.61 -11.97
N TYR A 66 22.93 -2.48 -11.63
CA TYR A 66 21.53 -2.23 -11.94
C TYR A 66 21.26 -2.24 -13.46
N LEU A 67 22.01 -1.45 -14.23
CA LEU A 67 21.80 -1.32 -15.68
C LEU A 67 22.04 -2.64 -16.43
N ASP A 68 23.03 -3.42 -16.02
CA ASP A 68 23.30 -4.75 -16.58
C ASP A 68 22.11 -5.69 -16.38
N LEU A 69 21.53 -5.68 -15.19
CA LEU A 69 20.35 -6.49 -14.89
C LEU A 69 19.11 -6.02 -15.65
N VAL A 70 18.92 -4.70 -15.81
CA VAL A 70 17.82 -4.14 -16.61
C VAL A 70 17.95 -4.51 -18.08
N VAL A 71 19.17 -4.43 -18.64
CA VAL A 71 19.42 -4.82 -20.04
C VAL A 71 19.20 -6.32 -20.21
N LYS A 72 19.70 -7.14 -19.29
CA LYS A 72 19.64 -8.61 -19.37
C LYS A 72 18.23 -9.17 -19.16
N TYR A 73 17.52 -8.72 -18.14
CA TYR A 73 16.25 -9.33 -17.70
C TYR A 73 15.02 -8.45 -17.98
N GLY A 74 15.19 -7.19 -18.36
CA GLY A 74 14.11 -6.32 -18.82
C GLY A 74 12.92 -6.26 -17.86
N ARG A 75 11.75 -6.70 -18.33
CA ARG A 75 10.49 -6.65 -17.57
C ARG A 75 10.36 -7.75 -16.51
N ASP A 76 11.20 -8.77 -16.59
CA ASP A 76 11.21 -9.90 -15.65
C ASP A 76 12.03 -9.60 -14.39
N LEU A 77 12.79 -8.49 -14.40
CA LEU A 77 13.41 -7.94 -13.20
C LEU A 77 12.40 -7.14 -12.37
N ARG A 78 12.10 -7.62 -11.17
CA ARG A 78 11.27 -6.96 -10.17
C ARG A 78 12.11 -6.62 -8.95
N TRP A 79 11.97 -5.39 -8.47
CA TRP A 79 12.67 -4.90 -7.29
C TRP A 79 11.80 -3.88 -6.56
N ARG A 80 12.12 -3.64 -5.30
CA ARG A 80 11.43 -2.68 -4.42
C ARG A 80 12.42 -1.77 -3.73
N THR A 81 11.97 -0.59 -3.34
CA THR A 81 12.74 0.31 -2.47
C THR A 81 11.79 1.07 -1.55
N THR A 82 12.32 1.60 -0.45
CA THR A 82 11.52 2.41 0.48
C THR A 82 11.60 3.88 0.09
N ILE A 83 10.52 4.40 -0.50
CA ILE A 83 10.49 5.79 -0.99
C ILE A 83 10.22 6.82 0.12
N ALA A 84 9.50 6.43 1.18
CA ALA A 84 9.10 7.33 2.26
C ALA A 84 8.79 6.55 3.54
N ASN A 85 8.61 7.26 4.66
CA ASN A 85 8.15 6.70 5.94
C ASN A 85 9.00 5.57 6.54
N HIS A 86 10.29 5.49 6.17
CA HIS A 86 11.23 4.45 6.63
C HIS A 86 11.66 4.58 8.10
N ARG A 87 11.30 5.67 8.80
CA ARG A 87 11.74 5.93 10.18
C ARG A 87 10.58 5.71 11.16
N PRO A 88 10.52 4.58 11.89
CA PRO A 88 9.37 4.24 12.73
C PRO A 88 9.04 5.30 13.79
N LYS A 89 10.06 5.89 14.43
CA LYS A 89 9.88 6.95 15.44
C LYS A 89 9.06 8.13 14.90
N PHE A 90 9.40 8.60 13.69
CA PHE A 90 8.71 9.74 13.08
C PHE A 90 7.36 9.34 12.50
N ALA A 91 7.24 8.15 11.94
CA ALA A 91 5.96 7.62 11.49
C ALA A 91 4.95 7.51 12.64
N LYS A 92 5.35 6.97 13.81
CA LYS A 92 4.53 6.92 15.02
C LYS A 92 4.14 8.34 15.49
N LYS A 93 5.09 9.27 15.52
CA LYS A 93 4.84 10.68 15.90
C LYS A 93 3.81 11.35 14.99
N LEU A 94 3.95 11.20 13.66
CA LEU A 94 3.04 11.78 12.68
C LEU A 94 1.65 11.14 12.76
N ALA A 95 1.58 9.81 12.88
CA ALA A 95 0.31 9.09 13.03
C ALA A 95 -0.49 9.56 14.26
N ALA A 96 0.19 9.92 15.35
CA ALA A 96 -0.43 10.45 16.57
C ALA A 96 -0.72 11.95 16.54
N SER A 97 -0.26 12.70 15.54
CA SER A 97 -0.42 14.15 15.47
C SER A 97 -1.80 14.53 14.92
N SER A 98 -2.48 15.44 15.62
CA SER A 98 -3.74 16.06 15.14
C SER A 98 -3.55 16.93 13.89
N GLY A 99 -2.32 17.38 13.60
CA GLY A 99 -2.01 18.17 12.40
C GLY A 99 -1.81 17.33 11.14
N VAL A 100 -1.98 16.00 11.22
CA VAL A 100 -1.82 15.08 10.09
C VAL A 100 -3.09 14.25 10.00
N GLN A 101 -3.64 14.08 8.80
CA GLN A 101 -4.70 13.10 8.56
C GLN A 101 -4.10 11.81 8.05
N MET A 102 -4.67 10.68 8.48
CA MET A 102 -4.31 9.39 7.91
C MET A 102 -4.91 9.30 6.51
N GLY A 103 -4.07 9.01 5.51
CA GLY A 103 -4.50 8.97 4.12
C GLY A 103 -3.38 8.58 3.19
N PHE A 104 -3.54 8.92 1.91
CA PHE A 104 -2.61 8.62 0.81
C PHE A 104 -2.54 7.12 0.49
N GLY A 105 -3.67 6.53 0.09
CA GLY A 105 -3.70 5.17 -0.45
C GLY A 105 -3.15 5.06 -1.88
N ASP A 106 -3.24 6.15 -2.66
CA ASP A 106 -2.87 6.25 -4.09
C ASP A 106 -3.31 5.02 -4.93
N ALA A 107 -4.49 4.49 -4.57
CA ALA A 107 -5.04 3.32 -5.22
C ALA A 107 -5.47 3.69 -6.64
N GLY A 108 -4.96 2.98 -7.64
CA GLY A 108 -5.42 3.10 -9.02
C GLY A 108 -4.52 3.90 -9.96
N ALA A 109 -3.65 4.79 -9.47
CA ALA A 109 -2.79 5.60 -10.34
C ALA A 109 -1.53 4.85 -10.83
N HIS A 110 -0.96 4.02 -9.96
CA HIS A 110 0.32 3.33 -10.20
C HIS A 110 0.20 1.82 -10.02
N LEU A 111 -0.87 1.22 -10.55
CA LEU A 111 -1.26 -0.17 -10.34
C LEU A 111 -0.11 -1.19 -10.49
N ARG A 112 0.85 -0.99 -11.41
CA ARG A 112 1.97 -1.93 -11.60
C ARG A 112 3.01 -1.91 -10.45
N ASN A 113 3.13 -0.79 -9.75
CA ASN A 113 4.31 -0.48 -8.92
C ASN A 113 3.97 -0.02 -7.49
N MET A 114 2.70 0.30 -7.18
CA MET A 114 2.30 0.77 -5.85
C MET A 114 0.97 0.18 -5.39
N ALA A 115 0.90 -0.16 -4.11
CA ALA A 115 -0.31 -0.59 -3.41
C ALA A 115 -0.24 -0.13 -1.94
N PHE A 116 -0.47 1.17 -1.70
CA PHE A 116 -0.39 1.77 -0.36
C PHE A 116 -1.74 1.79 0.38
N TYR A 117 -2.80 1.30 -0.25
CA TYR A 117 -4.18 1.44 0.21
C TYR A 117 -4.54 0.54 1.40
N ASN A 118 -3.66 -0.38 1.82
CA ASN A 118 -3.80 -1.09 3.09
C ASN A 118 -3.22 -0.34 4.30
N TYR A 119 -2.89 0.95 4.18
CA TYR A 119 -2.43 1.77 5.31
C TYR A 119 -3.34 1.72 6.56
N PRO A 120 -4.69 1.55 6.48
CA PRO A 120 -5.52 1.41 7.66
C PRO A 120 -5.17 0.15 8.47
N VAL A 121 -5.09 -1.01 7.79
CA VAL A 121 -4.71 -2.29 8.40
C VAL A 121 -3.29 -2.22 8.97
N ARG A 122 -2.35 -1.62 8.23
CA ARG A 122 -0.97 -1.45 8.69
C ARG A 122 -0.86 -0.52 9.91
N LEU A 123 -1.70 0.51 10.01
CA LEU A 123 -1.77 1.35 11.21
C LEU A 123 -2.28 0.52 12.40
N LEU A 124 -3.39 -0.19 12.23
CA LEU A 124 -3.97 -1.04 13.29
C LEU A 124 -2.96 -2.07 13.80
N LYS A 125 -2.24 -2.76 12.90
CA LYS A 125 -1.15 -3.65 13.27
C LYS A 125 -0.06 -2.93 14.09
N ARG A 126 0.45 -1.79 13.61
CA ARG A 126 1.50 -1.04 14.32
C ARG A 126 1.06 -0.61 15.71
N VAL A 127 -0.21 -0.23 15.86
CA VAL A 127 -0.79 0.14 17.14
C VAL A 127 -0.97 -1.07 18.05
N LYS A 128 -1.41 -2.22 17.50
CA LYS A 128 -1.49 -3.51 18.22
C LYS A 128 -0.12 -3.93 18.74
N ASP A 129 0.90 -3.96 17.89
CA ASP A 129 2.27 -4.33 18.29
C ASP A 129 2.80 -3.41 19.41
N ALA A 130 2.50 -2.11 19.30
CA ALA A 130 2.90 -1.12 20.28
C ALA A 130 2.11 -1.16 21.61
N GLN A 131 1.05 -1.97 21.74
CA GLN A 131 0.33 -2.09 23.02
C GLN A 131 1.18 -2.72 24.13
N SER A 132 2.22 -3.48 23.74
CA SER A 132 3.20 -4.02 24.68
C SER A 132 4.25 -2.99 25.13
N ASP A 133 4.35 -1.84 24.45
CA ASP A 133 5.27 -0.76 24.84
C ASP A 133 4.82 -0.15 26.18
N ARG A 134 5.77 0.28 27.03
CA ARG A 134 5.46 1.01 28.29
C ARG A 134 4.52 2.21 28.06
N LYS A 135 4.64 2.85 26.90
CA LYS A 135 3.77 3.95 26.47
C LYS A 135 3.44 3.78 24.98
N PRO A 136 2.31 3.15 24.64
CA PRO A 136 1.84 3.05 23.26
C PRO A 136 1.64 4.45 22.67
N PHE A 137 1.92 4.62 21.37
CA PHE A 137 1.79 5.92 20.70
C PHE A 137 0.34 6.29 20.39
N LEU A 138 -0.54 5.30 20.32
CA LEU A 138 -1.99 5.41 20.16
C LEU A 138 -2.66 4.22 20.88
N THR A 139 -3.91 4.41 21.30
CA THR A 139 -4.81 3.29 21.62
C THR A 139 -5.46 2.77 20.33
N ILE A 140 -6.02 1.55 20.36
CA ILE A 140 -6.69 0.97 19.20
C ILE A 140 -7.92 1.80 18.81
N GLU A 141 -8.71 2.27 19.78
CA GLU A 141 -9.91 3.09 19.55
C GLU A 141 -9.54 4.43 18.91
N ARG A 142 -8.46 5.07 19.38
CA ARG A 142 -7.97 6.30 18.74
C ARG A 142 -7.49 6.02 17.33
N ALA A 143 -6.80 4.90 17.08
CA ALA A 143 -6.37 4.53 15.73
C ALA A 143 -7.56 4.29 14.79
N ILE A 144 -8.63 3.63 15.27
CA ILE A 144 -9.88 3.45 14.52
C ILE A 144 -10.47 4.82 14.17
N HIS A 145 -10.65 5.70 15.17
CA HIS A 145 -11.22 7.03 14.93
C HIS A 145 -10.38 7.88 13.94
N ARG A 146 -9.04 7.77 13.98
CA ARG A 146 -8.12 8.40 13.02
C ARG A 146 -8.33 7.93 11.56
N LEU A 147 -8.86 6.72 11.38
CA LEU A 147 -9.14 6.11 10.08
C LEU A 147 -10.61 6.27 9.65
N THR A 148 -11.50 6.66 10.57
CA THR A 148 -12.94 6.71 10.33
C THR A 148 -13.53 8.09 10.68
N GLY A 149 -14.00 8.28 11.91
CA GLY A 149 -14.76 9.44 12.35
C GLY A 149 -14.00 10.76 12.16
N GLU A 150 -12.69 10.78 12.39
CA GLU A 150 -11.89 12.01 12.21
C GLU A 150 -11.88 12.49 10.76
N LEU A 151 -11.81 11.55 9.80
CA LEU A 151 -11.88 11.90 8.37
C LEU A 151 -13.29 12.34 8.00
N ALA A 152 -14.31 11.63 8.49
CA ALA A 152 -15.70 11.99 8.22
C ALA A 152 -16.06 13.38 8.76
N ASP A 153 -15.65 13.68 10.00
CA ASP A 153 -15.85 14.97 10.64
C ASP A 153 -15.12 16.08 9.89
N TRP A 154 -13.89 15.82 9.42
CA TRP A 154 -13.12 16.80 8.65
C TRP A 154 -13.71 17.09 7.27
N TYR A 155 -14.13 16.06 6.53
CA TYR A 155 -14.78 16.22 5.23
C TYR A 155 -16.24 16.67 5.35
N GLY A 156 -16.82 16.62 6.55
CA GLY A 156 -18.21 16.95 6.82
C GLY A 156 -19.20 15.96 6.20
N ILE A 157 -18.86 14.68 6.11
CA ILE A 157 -19.69 13.65 5.47
C ILE A 157 -20.38 12.75 6.49
N ASP A 158 -21.58 12.28 6.15
CA ASP A 158 -22.38 11.37 6.98
C ASP A 158 -21.87 9.91 6.88
N ALA A 159 -20.72 9.65 7.51
CA ALA A 159 -20.05 8.35 7.58
C ALA A 159 -19.06 8.29 8.76
N GLY A 160 -18.29 7.20 8.88
CA GLY A 160 -17.12 7.11 9.78
C GLY A 160 -17.41 6.86 11.26
N HIS A 161 -18.68 6.89 11.67
CA HIS A 161 -19.12 6.57 13.04
C HIS A 161 -20.04 5.35 13.03
N LEU A 162 -20.12 4.66 14.18
CA LEU A 162 -21.00 3.51 14.37
C LEU A 162 -21.95 3.79 15.54
N ARG A 163 -23.13 4.31 15.23
CA ARG A 163 -24.18 4.64 16.20
C ARG A 163 -25.53 4.14 15.70
N GLN A 164 -26.50 4.02 16.60
CA GLN A 164 -27.85 3.64 16.20
C GLN A 164 -28.43 4.72 15.27
N GLY A 165 -28.93 4.29 14.11
CA GLY A 165 -29.50 5.17 13.09
C GLY A 165 -28.51 5.65 12.03
N ASP A 166 -27.20 5.46 12.24
CA ASP A 166 -26.19 5.72 11.21
C ASP A 166 -26.30 4.68 10.09
N ARG A 167 -25.72 5.02 8.94
CA ARG A 167 -25.52 4.06 7.86
C ARG A 167 -24.65 2.88 8.32
N ALA A 168 -24.96 1.69 7.85
CA ALA A 168 -24.22 0.48 8.17
C ALA A 168 -22.98 0.31 7.26
N ASP A 169 -22.01 1.21 7.42
CA ASP A 169 -20.68 1.11 6.82
C ASP A 169 -19.70 0.61 7.90
N PHE A 170 -19.19 -0.61 7.75
CA PHE A 170 -18.21 -1.14 8.70
C PHE A 170 -17.31 -2.21 8.06
N VAL A 171 -16.19 -2.45 8.73
CA VAL A 171 -15.27 -3.56 8.45
C VAL A 171 -15.14 -4.38 9.72
N VAL A 172 -15.13 -5.71 9.59
CA VAL A 172 -14.79 -6.64 10.66
C VAL A 172 -13.30 -6.93 10.56
N ILE A 173 -12.56 -6.58 11.62
CA ILE A 173 -11.13 -6.84 11.71
C ILE A 173 -10.89 -7.99 12.69
N ASP A 174 -10.20 -9.03 12.26
CA ASP A 174 -9.64 -10.03 13.17
C ASP A 174 -8.25 -9.57 13.64
N PRO A 175 -8.07 -9.30 14.95
CA PRO A 175 -6.77 -8.91 15.50
C PRO A 175 -5.67 -9.96 15.30
N ALA A 176 -6.02 -11.24 15.15
CA ALA A 176 -5.06 -12.31 14.91
C ALA A 176 -4.37 -12.15 13.54
N GLY A 177 -5.12 -11.74 12.51
CA GLY A 177 -4.60 -11.47 11.17
C GLY A 177 -3.79 -10.18 11.03
N LEU A 178 -3.75 -9.34 12.07
CA LEU A 178 -2.85 -8.18 12.14
C LEU A 178 -1.40 -8.62 12.48
N ASP A 179 -0.79 -9.38 11.57
CA ASP A 179 0.54 -9.96 11.69
C ASP A 179 1.48 -9.56 10.53
N GLY A 180 2.64 -10.19 10.40
CA GLY A 180 3.62 -9.86 9.36
C GLY A 180 3.10 -9.96 7.92
N SER A 181 2.05 -10.73 7.66
CA SER A 181 1.48 -10.94 6.33
C SER A 181 0.93 -9.65 5.69
N VAL A 182 0.48 -8.68 6.50
CA VAL A 182 -0.09 -7.41 6.01
C VAL A 182 0.96 -6.50 5.33
N ASP A 183 2.25 -6.79 5.55
CA ASP A 183 3.38 -6.13 4.87
C ASP A 183 3.82 -6.88 3.59
N GLY A 184 3.12 -7.97 3.23
CA GLY A 184 3.38 -8.80 2.07
C GLY A 184 3.19 -8.08 0.74
N LEU A 185 3.94 -8.54 -0.27
CA LEU A 185 3.87 -8.05 -1.64
C LEU A 185 3.14 -9.06 -2.50
N PHE A 186 1.99 -8.66 -3.01
CA PHE A 186 1.15 -9.53 -3.81
C PHE A 186 0.96 -8.91 -5.20
N GLU A 187 0.75 -9.76 -6.18
CA GLU A 187 0.33 -9.35 -7.50
C GLU A 187 -0.95 -10.07 -7.91
N ALA A 188 -1.80 -9.38 -8.65
CA ALA A 188 -2.99 -9.94 -9.25
C ALA A 188 -3.10 -9.50 -10.70
N LYS A 189 -3.70 -10.36 -11.53
CA LYS A 189 -3.99 -10.03 -12.93
C LYS A 189 -5.21 -9.12 -13.01
N VAL A 190 -5.23 -8.21 -13.97
CA VAL A 190 -6.38 -7.37 -14.28
C VAL A 190 -6.95 -7.80 -15.64
N PRO A 191 -8.02 -8.61 -15.66
CA PRO A 191 -8.62 -9.09 -16.91
C PRO A 191 -8.98 -7.96 -17.89
N GLU A 192 -9.50 -6.85 -17.36
CA GLU A 192 -9.95 -5.67 -18.12
C GLU A 192 -8.80 -4.96 -18.86
N TYR A 193 -7.55 -5.20 -18.44
CA TYR A 193 -6.35 -4.68 -19.08
C TYR A 193 -5.52 -5.78 -19.74
N GLY A 194 -6.17 -6.82 -20.27
CA GLY A 194 -5.49 -7.91 -20.99
C GLY A 194 -4.58 -8.76 -20.10
N GLY A 195 -4.90 -8.88 -18.81
CA GLY A 195 -4.13 -9.70 -17.88
C GLY A 195 -2.82 -9.05 -17.41
N ILE A 196 -2.72 -7.72 -17.43
CA ILE A 196 -1.58 -7.03 -16.81
C ILE A 196 -1.49 -7.40 -15.32
N SER A 197 -0.28 -7.71 -14.86
CA SER A 197 0.00 -7.96 -13.44
C SER A 197 0.09 -6.62 -12.71
N ARG A 198 -0.71 -6.43 -11.67
CA ARG A 198 -0.67 -5.24 -10.80
C ARG A 198 -0.28 -5.63 -9.39
N MET A 199 0.33 -4.71 -8.66
CA MET A 199 0.49 -4.87 -7.22
C MET A 199 -0.85 -4.77 -6.52
N VAL A 200 -1.05 -5.63 -5.53
CA VAL A 200 -2.20 -5.60 -4.63
C VAL A 200 -1.76 -5.79 -3.19
N ASN A 201 -2.58 -5.33 -2.25
CA ASN A 201 -2.50 -5.79 -0.87
C ASN A 201 -3.45 -6.95 -0.67
N ARG A 202 -2.99 -7.99 0.04
CA ARG A 202 -3.83 -9.05 0.62
C ARG A 202 -3.70 -8.94 2.12
N SER A 203 -4.85 -8.85 2.79
CA SER A 203 -4.94 -8.69 4.23
C SER A 203 -6.18 -9.44 4.71
N ASP A 204 -6.41 -10.59 4.08
CA ASP A 204 -7.67 -11.30 4.07
C ASP A 204 -7.96 -11.88 5.47
N ASP A 205 -6.92 -12.38 6.15
CA ASP A 205 -6.99 -12.84 7.54
C ASP A 205 -7.25 -11.67 8.52
N ALA A 206 -6.89 -10.44 8.15
CA ALA A 206 -7.11 -9.26 8.99
C ALA A 206 -8.48 -8.62 8.74
N ALA A 207 -8.88 -8.46 7.48
CA ALA A 207 -10.11 -7.79 7.07
C ALA A 207 -11.17 -8.81 6.64
N VAL A 208 -11.77 -9.46 7.63
CA VAL A 208 -12.66 -10.62 7.45
C VAL A 208 -13.91 -10.29 6.65
N ALA A 209 -14.53 -9.14 6.91
CA ALA A 209 -15.74 -8.73 6.22
C ALA A 209 -15.79 -7.21 6.01
N THR A 210 -16.33 -6.77 4.88
CA THR A 210 -16.64 -5.35 4.63
C THR A 210 -18.10 -5.21 4.24
N VAL A 211 -18.78 -4.26 4.90
CA VAL A 211 -20.19 -3.94 4.67
C VAL A 211 -20.29 -2.47 4.28
N ILE A 212 -20.96 -2.20 3.16
CA ILE A 212 -21.23 -0.85 2.67
C ILE A 212 -22.74 -0.66 2.65
N ASN A 213 -23.22 0.32 3.41
CA ASN A 213 -24.62 0.70 3.47
C ASN A 213 -25.55 -0.51 3.77
N GLY A 214 -25.10 -1.37 4.70
CA GLY A 214 -25.80 -2.58 5.13
C GLY A 214 -25.69 -3.78 4.19
N ARG A 215 -24.95 -3.67 3.07
CA ARG A 215 -24.70 -4.78 2.14
C ARG A 215 -23.30 -5.35 2.35
N LEU A 216 -23.21 -6.66 2.59
CA LEU A 216 -21.92 -7.38 2.60
C LEU A 216 -21.32 -7.32 1.19
N VAL A 217 -20.10 -6.79 1.07
CA VAL A 217 -19.41 -6.64 -0.22
C VAL A 217 -18.15 -7.48 -0.35
N TYR A 218 -17.60 -7.90 0.78
CA TYR A 218 -16.39 -8.71 0.84
C TYR A 218 -16.43 -9.58 2.08
N ARG A 219 -16.01 -10.84 1.94
CA ARG A 219 -15.90 -11.79 3.04
C ARG A 219 -14.83 -12.85 2.74
N ASP A 220 -14.00 -13.16 3.73
CA ASP A 220 -13.09 -14.31 3.72
C ASP A 220 -12.24 -14.45 2.43
N GLY A 221 -11.67 -13.34 1.95
CA GLY A 221 -10.84 -13.34 0.74
C GLY A 221 -11.59 -13.00 -0.56
N GLU A 222 -12.93 -13.03 -0.56
CA GLU A 222 -13.75 -12.98 -1.77
C GLU A 222 -14.71 -11.79 -1.78
N PHE A 223 -14.96 -11.24 -2.98
CA PHE A 223 -16.01 -10.24 -3.17
C PHE A 223 -17.39 -10.91 -3.22
N ALA A 224 -18.38 -10.28 -2.60
CA ALA A 224 -19.75 -10.76 -2.67
C ALA A 224 -20.28 -10.73 -4.13
N PRO A 225 -21.18 -11.65 -4.51
CA PRO A 225 -21.83 -11.62 -5.82
C PRO A 225 -22.45 -10.27 -6.12
N GLY A 226 -22.28 -9.78 -7.35
CA GLY A 226 -22.81 -8.48 -7.78
C GLY A 226 -21.98 -7.27 -7.35
N PHE A 227 -20.93 -7.42 -6.52
CA PHE A 227 -20.03 -6.31 -6.23
C PHE A 227 -19.34 -5.79 -7.49
N GLY A 228 -19.37 -4.47 -7.69
CA GLY A 228 -18.88 -3.81 -8.92
C GLY A 228 -19.89 -3.76 -10.06
N ILE A 229 -21.02 -4.46 -9.95
CA ILE A 229 -22.15 -4.44 -10.91
C ILE A 229 -23.33 -3.69 -10.27
N GLU A 230 -23.67 -4.04 -9.04
CA GLU A 230 -24.73 -3.40 -8.27
C GLU A 230 -24.21 -2.17 -7.51
N LYS A 231 -25.05 -1.15 -7.41
CA LYS A 231 -24.74 0.05 -6.63
C LYS A 231 -24.81 -0.26 -5.13
N THR A 232 -23.65 -0.38 -4.50
CA THR A 232 -23.49 -0.56 -3.04
C THR A 232 -23.21 0.76 -2.33
N GLY A 233 -22.46 1.67 -2.98
CA GLY A 233 -22.14 2.99 -2.46
C GLY A 233 -23.16 4.08 -2.79
N GLN A 234 -23.02 5.22 -2.10
CA GLN A 234 -23.78 6.44 -2.36
C GLN A 234 -22.88 7.67 -2.28
N PHE A 235 -23.23 8.71 -3.05
CA PHE A 235 -22.57 10.00 -2.94
C PHE A 235 -22.92 10.65 -1.59
N LEU A 236 -21.92 11.19 -0.89
CA LEU A 236 -22.09 11.90 0.37
C LEU A 236 -21.81 13.37 0.15
N ARG A 237 -22.86 14.18 0.24
CA ARG A 237 -22.69 15.63 0.21
C ARG A 237 -22.21 16.11 1.58
N ALA A 238 -21.21 16.97 1.58
CA ALA A 238 -20.74 17.60 2.80
C ALA A 238 -21.87 18.41 3.48
N GLY A 239 -22.02 18.27 4.79
CA GLY A 239 -23.01 18.95 5.62
C GLY A 239 -24.42 18.34 5.57
N GLU A 240 -24.65 17.30 4.78
CA GLU A 240 -25.97 16.67 4.64
C GLU A 240 -25.99 15.24 5.20
N LYS A 241 -27.13 14.87 5.79
CA LYS A 241 -27.39 13.47 6.13
C LYS A 241 -27.69 12.68 4.86
N ALA A 242 -27.05 11.54 4.71
CA ALA A 242 -27.30 10.65 3.60
C ALA A 242 -28.58 9.83 3.87
N PRO A 243 -29.41 9.55 2.85
CA PRO A 243 -30.58 8.71 3.04
C PRO A 243 -30.18 7.31 3.54
N VAL A 244 -30.77 6.85 4.64
CA VAL A 244 -30.57 5.48 5.10
C VAL A 244 -31.24 4.55 4.10
N THR A 245 -30.45 3.73 3.42
CA THR A 245 -31.00 2.71 2.52
C THR A 245 -31.55 1.58 3.39
N ARG A 246 -32.87 1.38 3.39
CA ARG A 246 -33.46 0.23 4.07
C ARG A 246 -32.95 -1.04 3.39
N ALA A 247 -32.20 -1.84 4.12
CA ALA A 247 -31.81 -3.17 3.65
C ALA A 247 -33.08 -3.96 3.29
N ALA A 248 -33.07 -4.61 2.12
CA ALA A 248 -34.02 -5.68 1.85
C ALA A 248 -33.85 -6.72 2.96
N LYS A 249 -34.95 -7.18 3.57
CA LYS A 249 -34.96 -8.19 4.63
C LYS A 249 -34.32 -9.48 4.11
N THR A 250 -33.01 -9.56 4.19
CA THR A 250 -32.24 -10.76 3.88
C THR A 250 -31.29 -10.90 5.04
N SER A 251 -31.60 -11.83 5.93
CA SER A 251 -30.74 -12.21 7.04
C SER A 251 -29.44 -12.78 6.46
N VAL A 252 -28.38 -11.98 6.48
CA VAL A 252 -27.03 -12.50 6.26
C VAL A 252 -26.49 -12.87 7.64
N ALA A 253 -26.24 -14.16 7.88
CA ALA A 253 -25.49 -14.58 9.06
C ALA A 253 -24.07 -14.02 8.94
N LEU A 254 -23.71 -13.11 9.85
CA LEU A 254 -22.32 -12.67 10.04
C LEU A 254 -21.52 -13.83 10.62
#